data_AF-A0A6J4GGZ2-F1
#
_entry.id   AF-A0A6J4GGZ2-F1
#
_cell.length_a   1.000
_cell.length_b   1.000
_cell.length_c   1.000
_cell.angle_alpha   90.00
_cell.angle_beta   90.00
_cell.angle_gamma   90.00
#
_symmetry.space_group_name_H-M   'P 1'
#
loop_
_entity.id
_entity.type
_entity.pdbx_description
1 polymer ?
#
loop_
_entity_poly.entity_id
_entity_poly.type
_entity_poly.pdbx_seq_one_letter_code
_entity_poly.pdbx_strand_id
1 'polypeptide(L)'
;MRKILLPLLVVIILLSGSYLFYNFKINKTKKEYYKNLSPKDLDPKSFIELFKERYNKTPINSISMVGDFPENWVKSNDVEYLMSIMNSREKCCGYMNVFSSFISNENAEVGGFAIIFLNSYISNTKINLGLNCNPKTDEESVKKIENWYRNMKDKN
;
A
#
# COMPACT_ATOMS: atom_id res chain seq x y z
N MET A 1 -13.36 58.44 -4.78
CA MET A 1 -12.89 57.30 -3.95
C MET A 1 -13.76 56.03 -4.06
N ARG A 2 -15.10 56.10 -4.18
CA ARG A 2 -15.97 54.89 -4.27
C ARG A 2 -15.68 53.91 -5.43
N LYS A 3 -15.15 54.37 -6.57
CA LYS A 3 -14.90 53.51 -7.76
C LYS A 3 -13.72 52.54 -7.62
N ILE A 4 -12.82 52.76 -6.64
CA ILE A 4 -11.64 51.91 -6.41
C ILE A 4 -11.93 50.78 -5.41
N LEU A 5 -12.95 50.95 -4.54
CA LEU A 5 -13.30 49.97 -3.51
C LEU A 5 -13.86 48.66 -4.09
N LEU A 6 -14.62 48.75 -5.18
CA LEU A 6 -15.24 47.58 -5.82
C LEU A 6 -14.22 46.60 -6.42
N PRO A 7 -13.25 47.03 -7.26
CA PRO A 7 -12.24 46.10 -7.79
C PRO A 7 -11.32 45.55 -6.71
N LEU A 8 -11.01 46.34 -5.67
CA LEU A 8 -10.24 45.86 -4.51
C LEU A 8 -10.96 44.72 -3.79
N LEU A 9 -12.27 44.85 -3.60
CA LEU A 9 -13.10 43.83 -2.94
C LEU A 9 -13.17 42.53 -3.75
N VAL A 10 -13.25 42.63 -5.09
CA VAL A 10 -13.20 41.47 -5.99
C VAL A 10 -11.85 40.75 -5.90
N VAL A 11 -10.74 41.48 -5.86
CA VAL A 11 -9.40 40.89 -5.71
C VAL A 11 -9.27 40.18 -4.36
N ILE A 12 -9.79 40.77 -3.28
CA ILE A 12 -9.79 40.15 -1.94
C ILE A 12 -10.60 38.86 -1.93
N ILE A 13 -11.78 38.82 -2.58
CA ILE A 13 -12.61 37.60 -2.69
C ILE A 13 -11.88 36.51 -3.49
N LEU A 14 -11.21 36.87 -4.60
CA LEU A 14 -10.47 35.89 -5.40
C LEU A 14 -9.26 35.32 -4.66
N LEU A 15 -8.49 36.16 -3.96
CA LEU A 15 -7.34 35.73 -3.16
C LEU A 15 -7.78 34.87 -1.97
N SER A 16 -8.80 35.29 -1.24
CA SER A 16 -9.32 34.53 -0.08
C SER A 16 -9.97 33.21 -0.50
N GLY A 17 -10.76 33.19 -1.57
CA GLY A 17 -11.35 31.98 -2.11
C GLY A 17 -10.30 30.97 -2.59
N SER A 18 -9.26 31.44 -3.29
CA SER A 18 -8.14 30.59 -3.74
C SER A 18 -7.37 29.98 -2.57
N TYR A 19 -7.11 30.78 -1.53
CA TYR A 19 -6.45 30.31 -0.31
C TYR A 19 -7.28 29.26 0.43
N LEU A 20 -8.60 29.50 0.61
CA LEU A 20 -9.51 28.55 1.25
C LEU A 20 -9.59 27.23 0.48
N PHE A 21 -9.69 27.29 -0.85
CA PHE A 21 -9.71 26.09 -1.69
C PHE A 21 -8.40 25.28 -1.59
N TYR A 22 -7.25 25.96 -1.61
CA TYR A 22 -5.95 25.33 -1.44
C TYR A 22 -5.82 24.64 -0.07
N ASN A 23 -6.20 25.33 1.01
CA ASN A 23 -6.17 24.80 2.36
C ASN A 23 -7.14 23.60 2.54
N PHE A 24 -8.34 23.69 1.97
CA PHE A 24 -9.29 22.57 1.95
C PHE A 24 -8.72 21.34 1.25
N LYS A 25 -8.10 21.52 0.08
CA LYS A 25 -7.45 20.43 -0.67
C LYS A 25 -6.34 19.78 0.16
N ILE A 26 -5.45 20.56 0.78
CA ILE A 26 -4.38 20.04 1.65
C ILE A 26 -4.95 19.27 2.84
N ASN A 27 -5.94 19.82 3.53
CA ASN A 27 -6.51 19.19 4.72
C ASN A 27 -7.25 17.89 4.38
N LYS A 28 -7.93 17.84 3.24
CA LYS A 28 -8.53 16.60 2.73
C LYS A 28 -7.47 15.53 2.46
N THR A 29 -6.40 15.87 1.75
CA THR A 29 -5.31 14.94 1.45
C THR A 29 -4.61 14.44 2.71
N LYS A 30 -4.36 15.32 3.70
CA LYS A 30 -3.82 14.92 5.01
C LYS A 30 -4.78 13.95 5.72
N LYS A 31 -6.07 14.26 5.78
CA LYS A 31 -7.07 13.41 6.45
C LYS A 31 -7.18 12.01 5.81
N GLU A 32 -7.12 11.92 4.49
CA GLU A 32 -7.09 10.63 3.78
C GLU A 32 -5.79 9.86 4.04
N TYR A 33 -4.65 10.56 4.13
CA TYR A 33 -3.35 9.96 4.45
C TYR A 33 -3.31 9.35 5.86
N TYR A 34 -3.94 10.00 6.85
CA TYR A 34 -4.01 9.56 8.26
C TYR A 34 -5.24 8.72 8.60
N LYS A 35 -6.06 8.32 7.63
CA LYS A 35 -7.13 7.36 7.90
C LYS A 35 -6.50 6.05 8.41
N ASN A 36 -7.08 5.48 9.47
CA ASN A 36 -6.67 4.16 9.95
C ASN A 36 -6.84 3.15 8.80
N LEU A 37 -5.73 2.69 8.25
CA LEU A 37 -5.71 1.66 7.22
C LEU A 37 -5.87 0.30 7.89
N SER A 38 -6.65 -0.58 7.27
CA SER A 38 -6.78 -1.97 7.70
C SER A 38 -6.60 -2.89 6.49
N PRO A 39 -5.92 -4.03 6.64
CA PRO A 39 -5.74 -4.96 5.52
C PRO A 39 -7.06 -5.44 4.93
N LYS A 40 -8.14 -5.50 5.73
CA LYS A 40 -9.48 -5.88 5.28
C LYS A 40 -10.10 -4.95 4.24
N ASP A 41 -9.61 -3.71 4.15
CA ASP A 41 -10.13 -2.69 3.24
C ASP A 41 -9.40 -2.70 1.88
N LEU A 42 -8.47 -3.64 1.69
CA LEU A 42 -7.61 -3.75 0.51
C LEU A 42 -7.69 -5.17 -0.04
N ASP A 43 -7.51 -5.30 -1.35
CA ASP A 43 -7.13 -6.55 -2.00
C ASP A 43 -5.60 -6.60 -2.18
N PRO A 44 -5.00 -7.74 -2.58
CA PRO A 44 -3.56 -7.85 -2.74
C PRO A 44 -2.95 -6.80 -3.69
N LYS A 45 -3.63 -6.47 -4.79
CA LYS A 45 -3.16 -5.48 -5.75
C LYS A 45 -3.16 -4.06 -5.17
N SER A 46 -4.27 -3.67 -4.56
CA SER A 46 -4.43 -2.37 -3.90
C SER A 46 -3.46 -2.20 -2.74
N PHE A 47 -3.15 -3.28 -2.01
CA PHE A 47 -2.12 -3.29 -0.98
C PHE A 47 -0.74 -2.98 -1.57
N ILE A 48 -0.31 -3.69 -2.61
CA ILE A 48 1.00 -3.48 -3.26
C ILE A 48 1.08 -2.08 -3.86
N GLU A 49 0.04 -1.61 -4.54
CA GLU A 49 -0.01 -0.28 -5.14
C GLU A 49 0.12 0.82 -4.08
N LEU A 50 -0.59 0.70 -2.96
CA LEU A 50 -0.48 1.63 -1.83
C LEU A 50 0.96 1.66 -1.26
N PHE A 51 1.60 0.50 -1.13
CA PHE A 51 2.95 0.35 -0.60
C PHE A 51 4.02 0.92 -1.53
N LYS A 52 3.81 0.81 -2.84
CA LYS A 52 4.65 1.47 -3.86
C LYS A 52 4.42 2.97 -3.85
N GLU A 53 3.16 3.40 -3.83
CA GLU A 53 2.80 4.82 -3.94
C GLU A 53 3.35 5.64 -2.78
N ARG A 54 3.36 5.09 -1.56
CA ARG A 54 3.86 5.78 -0.35
C ARG A 54 5.35 5.65 -0.12
N TYR A 55 6.04 4.84 -0.92
CA TYR A 55 7.49 4.68 -0.81
C TYR A 55 8.22 6.01 -1.03
N ASN A 56 9.20 6.32 -0.17
CA ASN A 56 9.90 7.61 -0.09
C ASN A 56 9.01 8.85 0.15
N LYS A 57 7.72 8.67 0.47
CA LYS A 57 6.81 9.73 0.90
C LYS A 57 6.57 9.74 2.41
N THR A 58 7.13 8.77 3.12
CA THR A 58 7.04 8.64 4.58
C THR A 58 8.44 8.64 5.20
N PRO A 59 8.65 9.18 6.41
CA PRO A 59 9.98 9.24 7.01
C PRO A 59 10.64 7.88 7.27
N ILE A 60 9.84 6.83 7.48
CA ILE A 60 10.28 5.50 7.90
C ILE A 60 10.02 4.42 6.84
N ASN A 61 9.65 4.82 5.61
CA ASN A 61 9.27 3.94 4.51
C ASN A 61 8.40 2.75 4.95
N SER A 62 7.42 3.00 5.81
CA SER A 62 6.54 1.97 6.38
C SER A 62 5.11 2.47 6.43
N ILE A 63 4.16 1.55 6.26
CA ILE A 63 2.73 1.84 6.38
C ILE A 63 2.20 1.14 7.62
N SER A 64 1.62 1.95 8.50
CA SER A 64 0.94 1.46 9.70
C SER A 64 -0.47 1.01 9.38
N MET A 65 -0.83 -0.20 9.80
CA MET A 65 -2.17 -0.77 9.64
C MET A 65 -2.71 -1.31 10.96
N VAL A 66 -4.04 -1.25 11.10
CA VAL A 66 -4.81 -1.74 12.25
C VAL A 66 -5.51 -3.04 11.90
N GLY A 67 -5.46 -3.98 12.84
CA GLY A 67 -6.15 -5.27 12.75
C GLY A 67 -5.40 -6.29 11.90
N ASP A 68 -6.08 -7.39 11.63
CA ASP A 68 -5.51 -8.53 10.94
C ASP A 68 -5.96 -8.61 9.48
N PHE A 69 -5.23 -9.39 8.69
CA PHE A 69 -5.68 -9.87 7.39
C PHE A 69 -6.91 -10.79 7.56
N PRO A 70 -7.95 -10.65 6.73
CA PRO A 70 -9.04 -11.61 6.65
C PRO A 70 -8.57 -13.03 6.34
N GLU A 71 -9.39 -14.03 6.69
CA GLU A 71 -9.20 -15.39 6.17
C GLU A 71 -9.42 -15.42 4.66
N ASN A 72 -8.69 -16.28 3.96
CA ASN A 72 -8.75 -16.42 2.50
C ASN A 72 -8.62 -15.07 1.78
N TRP A 73 -7.78 -14.17 2.29
CA TRP A 73 -7.69 -12.81 1.77
C TRP A 73 -7.25 -12.76 0.29
N VAL A 74 -6.32 -13.64 -0.09
CA VAL A 74 -5.91 -13.84 -1.49
C VAL A 74 -6.91 -14.77 -2.18
N LYS A 75 -7.43 -14.34 -3.33
CA LYS A 75 -8.39 -15.08 -4.14
C LYS A 75 -7.74 -15.62 -5.42
N SER A 76 -8.41 -16.55 -6.09
CA SER A 76 -7.89 -17.19 -7.30
C SER A 76 -7.60 -16.19 -8.44
N ASN A 77 -8.40 -15.13 -8.56
CA ASN A 77 -8.21 -14.06 -9.53
C ASN A 77 -7.02 -13.14 -9.20
N ASP A 78 -6.49 -13.15 -7.98
CA ASP A 78 -5.29 -12.40 -7.60
C ASP A 78 -4.00 -13.12 -8.02
N VAL A 79 -4.05 -14.44 -8.19
CA VAL A 79 -2.87 -15.29 -8.42
C VAL A 79 -2.10 -14.83 -9.66
N GLU A 80 -2.78 -14.56 -10.77
CA GLU A 80 -2.10 -14.16 -12.00
C GLU A 80 -1.34 -12.84 -11.85
N TYR A 81 -1.96 -11.86 -11.18
CA TYR A 81 -1.31 -10.59 -10.85
C TYR A 81 -0.08 -10.83 -9.96
N LEU A 82 -0.23 -11.57 -8.87
CA LEU A 82 0.86 -11.83 -7.93
C LEU A 82 2.03 -12.58 -8.59
N MET A 83 1.73 -13.57 -9.43
CA MET A 83 2.73 -14.29 -10.24
C MET A 83 3.51 -13.34 -11.15
N SER A 84 2.85 -12.33 -11.74
CA SER A 84 3.51 -11.37 -12.62
C SER A 84 4.50 -10.44 -11.92
N ILE A 85 4.38 -10.27 -10.59
CA ILE A 85 5.20 -9.35 -9.80
C ILE A 85 6.13 -10.01 -8.78
N MET A 86 6.04 -11.33 -8.56
CA MET A 86 6.81 -12.03 -7.52
C MET A 86 8.34 -11.96 -7.71
N ASN A 87 8.80 -11.74 -8.95
CA ASN A 87 10.21 -11.55 -9.29
C ASN A 87 10.70 -10.10 -9.13
N SER A 88 9.80 -9.17 -8.77
CA SER A 88 10.12 -7.75 -8.73
C SER A 88 10.97 -7.38 -7.51
N ARG A 89 12.19 -6.90 -7.77
CA ARG A 89 13.07 -6.27 -6.76
C ARG A 89 12.78 -4.78 -6.57
N GLU A 90 11.65 -4.29 -7.06
CA GLU A 90 11.21 -2.91 -6.86
C GLU A 90 11.01 -2.65 -5.36
N LYS A 91 11.64 -1.60 -4.84
CA LYS A 91 11.52 -1.22 -3.42
C LYS A 91 10.14 -0.62 -3.15
N CYS A 92 9.57 -0.96 -2.00
CA CYS A 92 8.31 -0.40 -1.52
C CYS A 92 8.33 -0.23 0.01
N CYS A 93 7.25 0.32 0.57
CA CYS A 93 7.13 0.47 2.02
C CYS A 93 7.13 -0.89 2.75
N GLY A 94 7.60 -0.90 4.00
CA GLY A 94 7.38 -1.96 4.96
C GLY A 94 5.95 -1.98 5.49
N TYR A 95 5.53 -3.13 6.01
CA TYR A 95 4.32 -3.27 6.81
C TYR A 95 4.66 -3.06 8.29
N MET A 96 3.84 -2.28 8.98
CA MET A 96 3.92 -2.12 10.43
C MET A 96 2.52 -2.22 11.03
N ASN A 97 2.33 -3.07 12.04
CA ASN A 97 1.13 -3.05 12.83
C ASN A 97 1.15 -1.85 13.79
N VAL A 98 0.02 -1.22 14.06
CA VAL A 98 -0.06 -0.10 15.03
C VAL A 98 0.38 -0.46 16.44
N PHE A 99 0.37 -1.74 16.81
CA PHE A 99 0.86 -2.24 18.10
C PHE A 99 2.37 -2.52 18.10
N SER A 100 3.09 -2.28 17.00
CA SER A 100 4.54 -2.44 16.97
C SER A 100 5.23 -1.37 17.80
N SER A 101 6.13 -1.79 18.69
CA SER A 101 7.08 -0.91 19.38
C SER A 101 8.41 -0.77 18.63
N PHE A 102 8.60 -1.53 17.56
CA PHE A 102 9.83 -1.54 16.76
C PHE A 102 9.60 -0.88 15.38
N ILE A 103 10.46 0.11 15.08
CA ILE A 103 10.51 0.80 13.80
C ILE A 103 11.71 0.25 13.03
N SER A 104 11.44 -0.37 11.88
CA SER A 104 12.49 -0.78 10.96
C SER A 104 12.73 0.31 9.93
N ASN A 105 14.00 0.53 9.58
CA ASN A 105 14.42 1.42 8.50
C ASN A 105 14.73 0.65 7.21
N GLU A 106 14.53 -0.66 7.20
CA GLU A 106 14.72 -1.48 6.01
C GLU A 106 13.55 -1.31 5.05
N ASN A 107 13.84 -1.34 3.75
CA ASN A 107 12.81 -1.26 2.73
C ASN A 107 12.31 -2.67 2.41
N ALA A 108 11.04 -2.83 2.09
CA ALA A 108 10.53 -4.06 1.50
C ALA A 108 10.77 -4.10 -0.02
N GLU A 109 10.54 -5.27 -0.62
CA GLU A 109 10.46 -5.45 -2.07
C GLU A 109 9.08 -5.97 -2.46
N VAL A 110 8.58 -5.50 -3.61
CA VAL A 110 7.27 -5.89 -4.15
C VAL A 110 7.17 -7.42 -4.28
N GLY A 111 8.22 -8.07 -4.79
CA GLY A 111 8.30 -9.51 -4.94
C GLY A 111 8.19 -10.26 -3.61
N GLY A 112 8.79 -9.72 -2.55
CA GLY A 112 8.72 -10.30 -1.21
C GLY A 112 7.29 -10.40 -0.67
N PHE A 113 6.48 -9.35 -0.83
CA PHE A 113 5.07 -9.42 -0.45
C PHE A 113 4.28 -10.39 -1.33
N ALA A 114 4.50 -10.35 -2.66
CA ALA A 114 3.82 -11.25 -3.57
C ALA A 114 4.10 -12.73 -3.26
N ILE A 115 5.34 -13.07 -2.89
CA ILE A 115 5.71 -14.41 -2.43
C ILE A 115 4.93 -14.81 -1.17
N ILE A 116 4.83 -13.92 -0.17
CA ILE A 116 4.06 -14.20 1.06
C ILE A 116 2.59 -14.44 0.72
N PHE A 117 2.01 -13.59 -0.12
CA PHE A 117 0.60 -13.69 -0.50
C PHE A 117 0.32 -14.99 -1.27
N LEU A 118 1.17 -15.34 -2.24
CA LEU A 118 1.07 -16.59 -2.99
C LEU A 118 1.22 -17.81 -2.07
N ASN A 119 2.19 -17.81 -1.15
CA ASN A 119 2.36 -18.90 -0.19
C ASN A 119 1.14 -19.06 0.71
N SER A 120 0.51 -17.96 1.15
CA SER A 120 -0.73 -18.01 1.94
C SER A 120 -1.88 -18.66 1.16
N TYR A 121 -2.00 -18.37 -0.14
CA TYR A 121 -2.97 -18.99 -1.04
C TYR A 121 -2.70 -20.48 -1.24
N ILE A 122 -1.45 -20.84 -1.56
CA ILE A 122 -1.03 -22.23 -1.82
C ILE A 122 -1.25 -23.12 -0.60
N SER A 123 -0.94 -22.61 0.59
CA SER A 123 -1.05 -23.34 1.86
C SER A 123 -2.43 -23.24 2.51
N ASN A 124 -3.35 -22.45 1.95
CA ASN A 124 -4.65 -22.15 2.55
C ASN A 124 -4.52 -21.61 3.99
N THR A 125 -3.60 -20.67 4.21
CA THR A 125 -3.33 -20.07 5.52
C THR A 125 -3.64 -18.58 5.53
N LYS A 126 -3.96 -18.05 6.73
CA LYS A 126 -4.11 -16.61 6.95
C LYS A 126 -2.75 -15.92 6.85
N ILE A 127 -2.70 -14.79 6.15
CA ILE A 127 -1.48 -13.97 6.07
C ILE A 127 -1.08 -13.51 7.47
N ASN A 128 0.19 -13.70 7.79
CA ASN A 128 0.80 -13.21 9.02
C ASN A 128 2.09 -12.45 8.69
N LEU A 129 2.03 -11.12 8.83
CA LEU A 129 3.19 -10.22 8.69
C LEU A 129 3.79 -9.82 10.05
N GLY A 130 3.33 -10.44 11.15
CA GLY A 130 3.75 -10.08 12.51
C GLY A 130 3.43 -8.63 12.88
N LEU A 131 4.28 -8.04 13.72
CA LEU A 131 4.19 -6.62 14.09
C LEU A 131 4.91 -5.70 13.11
N ASN A 132 5.92 -6.19 12.40
CA ASN A 132 6.70 -5.44 11.43
C ASN A 132 7.24 -6.42 10.36
N CYS A 133 7.15 -6.06 9.08
CA CYS A 133 7.60 -6.92 7.98
C CYS A 133 8.16 -6.11 6.80
N ASN A 134 9.39 -6.45 6.39
CA ASN A 134 10.08 -5.88 5.24
C ASN A 134 10.57 -6.99 4.31
N PRO A 135 9.66 -7.73 3.64
CA PRO A 135 10.02 -8.94 2.92
C PRO A 135 10.89 -8.62 1.70
N LYS A 136 11.79 -9.55 1.40
CA LYS A 136 12.69 -9.50 0.25
C LYS A 136 12.29 -10.54 -0.78
N THR A 137 12.63 -10.28 -2.03
CA THR A 137 12.45 -11.27 -3.10
C THR A 137 13.42 -12.42 -2.86
N ASP A 138 12.89 -13.64 -2.77
CA ASP A 138 13.68 -14.86 -2.54
C ASP A 138 13.60 -15.79 -3.77
N GLU A 139 14.74 -16.05 -4.39
CA GLU A 139 14.82 -16.83 -5.64
C GLU A 139 14.40 -18.29 -5.45
N GLU A 140 14.62 -18.86 -4.27
CA GLU A 140 14.20 -20.23 -3.97
C GLU A 140 12.67 -20.34 -3.89
N SER A 141 12.04 -19.40 -3.18
CA SER A 141 10.58 -19.30 -3.08
C SER A 141 9.93 -19.06 -4.43
N VAL A 142 10.50 -18.17 -5.26
CA VAL A 142 10.05 -17.96 -6.65
C VAL A 142 10.00 -19.29 -7.41
N LYS A 143 11.10 -20.05 -7.42
CA LYS A 143 11.17 -21.33 -8.15
C LYS A 143 10.13 -22.34 -7.65
N LYS A 144 9.92 -22.41 -6.33
CA LYS A 144 8.89 -23.28 -5.73
C LYS A 144 7.49 -22.90 -6.20
N ILE A 145 7.17 -21.61 -6.20
CA ILE A 145 5.86 -21.10 -6.60
C ILE A 145 5.65 -21.26 -8.12
N GLU A 146 6.66 -21.00 -8.95
CA GLU A 146 6.60 -21.24 -10.41
C GLU A 146 6.30 -22.70 -10.73
N ASN A 147 6.97 -23.63 -10.07
CA ASN A 147 6.73 -25.07 -10.26
C ASN A 147 5.31 -25.46 -9.85
N TRP A 148 4.82 -24.95 -8.72
CA TRP A 148 3.44 -25.15 -8.30
C TRP A 148 2.44 -24.63 -9.35
N TYR A 149 2.67 -23.43 -9.88
CA TYR A 149 1.77 -22.80 -10.85
C TYR A 149 1.71 -23.55 -12.18
N ARG A 150 2.84 -24.06 -12.68
CA ARG A 150 2.89 -24.91 -13.88
C ARG A 150 2.09 -26.21 -13.68
N ASN A 151 2.33 -26.91 -12.57
CA ASN A 151 1.64 -28.15 -12.23
C ASN A 151 0.12 -27.98 -12.04
N MET A 152 -0.33 -26.77 -11.67
CA MET A 152 -1.75 -26.44 -11.58
C MET A 152 -2.37 -26.24 -12.97
N LYS A 153 -1.67 -25.55 -13.88
CA LYS A 153 -2.14 -25.33 -15.26
C LYS A 153 -2.20 -26.60 -16.09
N ASP A 154 -1.29 -27.55 -15.87
CA ASP A 154 -1.30 -28.82 -16.59
C ASP A 154 -2.44 -29.76 -16.16
N LYS A 155 -3.14 -29.43 -15.06
CA LYS A 155 -4.25 -30.23 -14.51
C LYS A 155 -5.65 -29.69 -14.86
N ASN A 156 -5.74 -28.48 -15.42
CA ASN A 156 -6.99 -27.80 -15.74
C ASN A 156 -7.09 -27.55 -17.25
#